data_AF-A0A4Z2I016-F1
#
_entry.id   AF-A0A4Z2I016-F1
#
_cell.length_a   1.000
_cell.length_b   1.000
_cell.length_c   1.000
_cell.angle_alpha   90.00
_cell.angle_beta   90.00
_cell.angle_gamma   90.00
#
_symmetry.space_group_name_H-M   'P 1'
#
loop_
_entity.id
_entity.type
_entity.pdbx_description
1 polymer ?
#
loop_
_entity_poly.entity_id
_entity_poly.type
_entity_poly.pdbx_seq_one_letter_code
_entity_poly.pdbx_strand_id
1 'polypeptide(L)'
;MCNISCLSTQLDLLLTLRELPISMNDLQPLINQKIRMCTQLNNCRAFVSVLEYLLAIGNYLNENTRKGKAKGFCLSSLTKLTQLRGKDRKFTLLHALVEQIVLHEPSLATFTQELAEFETVTGVLKNEMQKVIQYKKTYKKINAGVHHPNFSKDLKASMDKYNMDLSALTKTCEEMKRLYSVILVKFGEPADQDSQALFGLIFNFVHEFKEVHAESL
;
A
#
# COMPACT_ATOMS: atom_id res chain seq x y z
N MET A 1 -7.80 -49.41 -15.32
CA MET A 1 -7.12 -48.20 -14.79
C MET A 1 -6.77 -48.50 -13.35
N CYS A 2 -5.51 -48.33 -12.94
CA CYS A 2 -5.03 -48.70 -11.61
C CYS A 2 -5.80 -47.95 -10.52
N ASN A 3 -6.16 -48.65 -9.45
CA ASN A 3 -6.92 -48.12 -8.32
C ASN A 3 -6.01 -47.19 -7.49
N ILE A 4 -5.87 -45.93 -7.90
CA ILE A 4 -5.12 -44.92 -7.16
C ILE A 4 -6.00 -44.47 -5.99
N SER A 5 -5.75 -45.03 -4.81
CA SER A 5 -6.39 -44.60 -3.57
C SER A 5 -6.14 -43.09 -3.34
N CYS A 6 -7.21 -42.35 -3.07
CA CYS A 6 -7.19 -40.89 -2.81
C CYS A 6 -6.67 -40.02 -3.98
N LEU A 7 -6.97 -40.40 -5.23
CA LEU A 7 -6.58 -39.66 -6.44
C LEU A 7 -6.90 -38.16 -6.39
N SER A 8 -8.09 -37.78 -5.91
CA SER A 8 -8.49 -36.36 -5.81
C SER A 8 -7.54 -35.57 -4.90
N THR A 9 -7.23 -36.10 -3.72
CA THR A 9 -6.30 -35.49 -2.75
C THR A 9 -4.89 -35.37 -3.30
N GLN A 10 -4.44 -36.35 -4.10
CA GLN A 10 -3.14 -36.29 -4.75
C GLN A 10 -3.10 -35.23 -5.86
N LEU A 11 -4.17 -35.08 -6.64
CA LEU A 11 -4.29 -34.05 -7.66
C LEU A 11 -4.35 -32.64 -7.04
N ASP A 12 -5.08 -32.47 -5.94
CA ASP A 12 -5.14 -31.19 -5.20
C ASP A 12 -3.79 -30.76 -4.64
N LEU A 13 -2.98 -31.73 -4.18
CA LEU A 13 -1.60 -31.48 -3.72
C LEU A 13 -0.73 -31.01 -4.89
N LEU A 14 -0.76 -31.73 -6.01
CA LEU A 14 0.03 -31.38 -7.20
C LEU A 14 -0.36 -30.00 -7.75
N LEU A 15 -1.66 -29.68 -7.74
CA LEU A 15 -2.15 -28.35 -8.10
C LEU A 15 -1.60 -27.28 -7.14
N THR A 16 -1.69 -27.52 -5.83
CA THR A 16 -1.16 -26.62 -4.79
C THR A 16 0.34 -26.36 -4.98
N LEU A 17 1.13 -27.41 -5.26
CA LEU A 17 2.58 -27.30 -5.47
C LEU A 17 2.95 -26.52 -6.74
N ARG A 18 2.05 -26.51 -7.72
CA ARG A 18 2.20 -25.73 -8.96
C ARG A 18 1.82 -24.26 -8.76
N GLU A 19 0.73 -23.99 -8.04
CA GLU A 19 0.17 -22.64 -7.90
C GLU A 19 0.86 -21.81 -6.82
N LEU A 20 1.28 -22.43 -5.71
CA LEU A 20 1.95 -21.75 -4.60
C LEU A 20 3.15 -20.87 -5.02
N PRO A 21 4.14 -21.36 -5.78
CA PRO A 21 5.27 -20.51 -6.21
C PRO A 21 4.83 -19.34 -7.09
N ILE A 22 3.79 -19.51 -7.91
CA ILE A 22 3.25 -18.44 -8.76
C ILE A 22 2.66 -17.35 -7.87
N SER A 23 1.78 -17.72 -6.92
CA SER A 23 1.20 -16.77 -5.97
C SER A 23 2.25 -16.04 -5.11
N MET A 24 3.33 -16.72 -4.70
CA MET A 24 4.43 -16.09 -3.97
C MET A 24 5.18 -15.07 -4.84
N ASN A 25 5.46 -15.42 -6.10
CA ASN A 25 6.12 -14.53 -7.04
C ASN A 25 5.28 -13.29 -7.36
N ASP A 26 3.95 -13.42 -7.39
CA ASP A 26 3.04 -12.29 -7.59
C ASP A 26 2.94 -11.41 -6.33
N LEU A 27 3.05 -11.98 -5.13
CA LEU A 27 2.94 -11.27 -3.86
C LEU A 27 4.18 -10.44 -3.50
N GLN A 28 5.37 -11.02 -3.72
CA GLN A 28 6.62 -10.39 -3.33
C GLN A 28 6.78 -8.95 -3.85
N PRO A 29 6.56 -8.64 -5.14
CA PRO A 29 6.68 -7.27 -5.65
C PRO A 29 5.66 -6.32 -5.03
N LEU A 30 4.43 -6.78 -4.76
CA LEU A 30 3.38 -5.97 -4.14
C LEU A 30 3.73 -5.59 -2.70
N ILE A 31 4.27 -6.53 -1.92
CA ILE A 31 4.71 -6.26 -0.54
C ILE A 31 5.89 -5.30 -0.55
N ASN A 32 6.87 -5.54 -1.43
CA ASN A 32 8.05 -4.70 -1.56
C ASN A 32 7.68 -3.26 -1.98
N GLN A 33 6.72 -3.10 -2.89
CA GLN A 33 6.21 -1.78 -3.27
C GLN A 33 5.65 -1.04 -2.05
N LYS A 34 4.77 -1.68 -1.27
CA LYS A 34 4.22 -1.05 -0.06
C LYS A 34 5.27 -0.69 0.98
N ILE A 35 6.32 -1.49 1.13
CA ILE A 35 7.46 -1.16 2.00
C ILE A 35 8.14 0.14 1.51
N ARG A 36 8.40 0.26 0.20
CA ARG A 36 9.00 1.47 -0.37
C ARG A 36 8.08 2.68 -0.23
N MET A 37 6.77 2.53 -0.48
CA MET A 37 5.78 3.59 -0.25
C MET A 37 5.76 4.07 1.21
N CYS A 38 5.75 3.14 2.18
CA CYS A 38 5.86 3.49 3.61
C CYS A 38 7.17 4.23 3.90
N THR A 39 8.29 3.76 3.34
CA THR A 39 9.60 4.36 3.57
C THR A 39 9.67 5.79 3.01
N GLN A 40 9.22 6.00 1.77
CA GLN A 40 9.15 7.32 1.14
C GLN A 40 8.28 8.26 1.96
N LEU A 41 7.06 7.85 2.31
CA LEU A 41 6.14 8.68 3.08
C LEU A 41 6.65 8.99 4.51
N ASN A 42 7.34 8.04 5.14
CA ASN A 42 7.94 8.26 6.45
C ASN A 42 9.09 9.28 6.40
N ASN A 43 9.87 9.28 5.32
CA ASN A 43 11.08 10.08 5.21
C ASN A 43 10.88 11.42 4.48
N CYS A 44 9.81 11.56 3.71
CA CYS A 44 9.51 12.78 2.96
C CYS A 44 9.09 13.91 3.92
N ARG A 45 10.04 14.77 4.28
CA ARG A 45 9.80 15.96 5.11
C ARG A 45 9.05 17.03 4.33
N ALA A 46 9.34 17.15 3.04
CA ALA A 46 8.67 18.11 2.16
C ALA A 46 7.15 17.87 2.11
N PHE A 47 6.70 16.61 2.07
CA PHE A 47 5.27 16.29 2.16
C PHE A 47 4.65 16.76 3.48
N VAL A 48 5.35 16.62 4.62
CA VAL A 48 4.87 17.13 5.91
C VAL A 48 4.72 18.66 5.87
N SER A 49 5.72 19.36 5.32
CA SER A 49 5.64 20.82 5.15
C SER A 49 4.48 21.23 4.23
N VAL A 50 4.21 20.52 3.14
CA VAL A 50 3.04 20.75 2.29
C VAL A 50 1.73 20.62 3.09
N LEU A 51 1.62 19.63 3.98
CA LEU A 51 0.46 19.49 4.87
C LEU A 51 0.37 20.63 5.89
N GLU A 52 1.50 21.16 6.37
CA GLU A 52 1.53 22.32 7.26
C GLU A 52 1.06 23.60 6.56
N TYR A 53 1.48 23.84 5.31
CA TYR A 53 0.95 24.93 4.48
C TYR A 53 -0.57 24.78 4.31
N LEU A 54 -1.04 23.57 4.00
CA LEU A 54 -2.46 23.32 3.86
C LEU A 54 -3.23 23.56 5.18
N LEU A 55 -2.68 23.16 6.32
CA LEU A 55 -3.26 23.43 7.63
C LEU A 55 -3.33 24.94 7.91
N ALA A 56 -2.27 25.69 7.58
CA ALA A 56 -2.22 27.14 7.75
C ALA A 56 -3.28 27.85 6.90
N ILE A 57 -3.36 27.52 5.61
CA ILE A 57 -4.39 28.06 4.70
C ILE A 57 -5.78 27.69 5.21
N GLY A 58 -6.00 26.43 5.57
CA GLY A 58 -7.27 25.96 6.11
C GLY A 58 -7.68 26.70 7.39
N ASN A 59 -6.74 26.96 8.30
CA ASN A 59 -7.00 27.72 9.53
C ASN A 59 -7.31 29.18 9.25
N TYR A 60 -6.59 29.83 8.33
CA TYR A 60 -6.87 31.20 7.90
C TYR A 60 -8.29 31.33 7.33
N LEU A 61 -8.66 30.42 6.42
CA LEU A 61 -10.00 30.41 5.81
C LEU A 61 -11.12 30.12 6.82
N ASN A 62 -10.83 29.39 7.90
CA ASN A 62 -11.80 29.03 8.92
C ASN A 62 -11.81 29.97 10.15
N GLU A 63 -11.01 31.04 10.18
CA GLU A 63 -10.82 31.90 11.36
C GLU A 63 -12.14 32.48 11.92
N ASN A 64 -13.11 32.76 11.04
CA ASN A 64 -14.42 33.30 11.41
C ASN A 64 -15.54 32.24 11.45
N THR A 65 -15.20 30.95 11.41
CA THR A 65 -16.16 29.85 11.47
C THR A 65 -16.20 29.24 12.87
N ARG A 66 -17.28 28.52 13.20
CA ARG A 66 -17.40 27.78 14.48
C ARG A 66 -16.33 26.69 14.67
N LYS A 67 -15.48 26.42 13.68
CA LYS A 67 -14.49 25.34 13.72
C LYS A 67 -13.21 25.69 14.48
N GLY A 68 -12.92 26.97 14.73
CA GLY A 68 -11.72 27.40 15.44
C GLY A 68 -10.40 27.01 14.75
N LYS A 69 -9.26 27.16 15.45
CA LYS A 69 -7.92 26.79 14.95
C LYS A 69 -7.66 25.30 15.15
N ALA A 70 -7.56 24.54 14.06
CA ALA A 70 -7.23 23.13 14.08
C ALA A 70 -5.72 22.93 14.29
N LYS A 71 -5.36 21.82 14.96
CA LYS A 71 -3.96 21.39 15.16
C LYS A 71 -3.49 20.36 14.11
N GLY A 72 -4.41 19.89 13.27
CA GLY A 72 -4.18 18.87 12.26
C GLY A 72 -5.49 18.50 11.55
N PHE A 73 -5.38 17.65 10.54
CA PHE A 73 -6.53 17.14 9.77
C PHE A 73 -6.24 15.69 9.33
N CYS A 74 -7.29 14.91 9.07
CA CYS A 74 -7.18 13.56 8.52
C CYS A 74 -6.85 13.63 7.02
N LEU A 75 -5.97 12.76 6.53
CA LEU A 75 -5.52 12.73 5.13
C LEU A 75 -6.66 12.52 4.13
N SER A 76 -7.79 11.95 4.55
CA SER A 76 -9.00 11.88 3.73
C SER A 76 -9.51 13.25 3.29
N SER A 77 -9.15 14.33 3.99
CA SER A 77 -9.46 15.72 3.62
C SER A 77 -8.78 16.18 2.34
N LEU A 78 -7.67 15.54 1.91
CA LEU A 78 -6.97 15.87 0.67
C LEU A 78 -7.89 15.74 -0.56
N THR A 79 -8.83 14.80 -0.53
CA THR A 79 -9.83 14.58 -1.61
C THR A 79 -10.77 15.76 -1.84
N LYS A 80 -10.82 16.72 -0.91
CA LYS A 80 -11.75 17.86 -0.96
C LYS A 80 -11.10 19.09 -1.62
N LEU A 81 -9.78 19.11 -1.79
CA LEU A 81 -9.06 20.32 -2.19
C LEU A 81 -9.43 20.79 -3.61
N THR A 82 -9.69 19.85 -4.51
CA THR A 82 -10.15 20.11 -5.89
C THR A 82 -11.65 20.45 -5.97
N GLN A 83 -12.41 20.18 -4.91
CA GLN A 83 -13.85 20.44 -4.83
C GLN A 83 -14.17 21.82 -4.24
N LEU A 84 -13.32 22.31 -3.34
CA LEU A 84 -13.48 23.60 -2.69
C LEU A 84 -13.06 24.73 -3.64
N ARG A 85 -14.05 25.33 -4.31
CA ARG A 85 -13.86 26.32 -5.38
C ARG A 85 -14.16 27.75 -4.94
N GLY A 86 -13.42 28.69 -5.52
CA GLY A 86 -13.68 30.12 -5.45
C GLY A 86 -14.90 30.55 -6.27
N LYS A 87 -15.17 31.86 -6.30
CA LYS A 87 -16.33 32.43 -7.03
C LYS A 87 -16.28 32.18 -8.54
N ASP A 88 -15.09 32.16 -9.11
CA ASP A 88 -14.84 31.92 -10.53
C ASP A 88 -15.03 30.44 -10.95
N ARG A 89 -15.27 29.56 -9.96
CA ARG A 89 -15.41 28.10 -10.10
C ARG A 89 -14.21 27.38 -10.71
N LYS A 90 -13.15 28.07 -11.12
CA LYS A 90 -11.94 27.47 -11.68
C LYS A 90 -10.89 27.30 -10.59
N PHE A 91 -10.65 28.36 -9.83
CA PHE A 91 -9.70 28.35 -8.74
C PHE A 91 -10.17 27.46 -7.59
N THR A 92 -9.33 26.51 -7.17
CA THR A 92 -9.62 25.59 -6.05
C THR A 92 -8.68 25.83 -4.87
N LEU A 93 -8.97 25.23 -3.71
CA LEU A 93 -8.05 25.24 -2.57
C LEU A 93 -6.69 24.60 -2.90
N LEU A 94 -6.65 23.63 -3.82
CA LEU A 94 -5.40 23.06 -4.30
C LEU A 94 -4.57 24.08 -5.09
N HIS A 95 -5.20 24.91 -5.93
CA HIS A 95 -4.51 26.01 -6.62
C HIS A 95 -3.91 26.99 -5.62
N ALA A 96 -4.69 27.40 -4.62
CA ALA A 96 -4.19 28.26 -3.55
C ALA A 96 -2.97 27.65 -2.83
N LEU A 97 -3.01 26.35 -2.51
CA LEU A 97 -1.89 25.66 -1.88
C LEU A 97 -0.63 25.70 -2.76
N VAL A 98 -0.78 25.36 -4.05
CA VAL A 98 0.33 25.37 -5.01
C VAL A 98 0.92 26.76 -5.16
N GLU A 99 0.09 27.79 -5.37
CA GLU A 99 0.55 29.19 -5.48
C GLU A 99 1.31 29.64 -4.23
N GLN A 100 0.81 29.34 -3.03
CA GLN A 100 1.49 29.70 -1.78
C GLN A 100 2.85 29.00 -1.64
N ILE A 101 2.94 27.72 -2.04
CA ILE A 101 4.20 26.99 -2.03
C ILE A 101 5.18 27.59 -3.04
N VAL A 102 4.76 27.82 -4.28
CA VAL A 102 5.62 28.38 -5.34
C VAL A 102 6.11 29.78 -4.97
N LEU A 103 5.27 30.59 -4.31
CA LEU A 103 5.61 31.94 -3.88
C LEU A 103 6.62 31.97 -2.72
N HIS A 104 6.45 31.10 -1.72
CA HIS A 104 7.19 31.18 -0.46
C HIS A 104 8.34 30.17 -0.34
N GLU A 105 8.17 28.96 -0.90
CA GLU A 105 9.13 27.87 -0.78
C GLU A 105 9.08 26.94 -2.01
N PRO A 106 9.44 27.43 -3.21
CA PRO A 106 9.27 26.70 -4.47
C PRO A 106 10.02 25.36 -4.52
N SER A 107 11.06 25.16 -3.70
CA SER A 107 11.72 23.85 -3.55
C SER A 107 10.79 22.76 -3.02
N LEU A 108 9.73 23.10 -2.28
CA LEU A 108 8.75 22.12 -1.82
C LEU A 108 7.88 21.56 -2.94
N ALA A 109 7.72 22.27 -4.07
CA ALA A 109 6.91 21.79 -5.18
C ALA A 109 7.44 20.48 -5.80
N THR A 110 8.71 20.14 -5.56
CA THR A 110 9.34 18.91 -6.03
C THR A 110 9.13 17.70 -5.09
N PHE A 111 8.39 17.84 -3.97
CA PHE A 111 8.14 16.73 -3.02
C PHE A 111 7.57 15.48 -3.71
N THR A 112 6.85 15.66 -4.81
CA THR A 112 6.25 14.58 -5.58
C THR A 112 7.29 13.62 -6.18
N GLN A 113 8.55 14.08 -6.35
CA GLN A 113 9.67 13.25 -6.78
C GLN A 113 10.16 12.31 -5.66
N GLU A 114 10.08 12.75 -4.40
CA GLU A 114 10.39 11.91 -3.23
C GLU A 114 9.32 10.83 -2.98
N LEU A 115 8.12 11.01 -3.56
CA LEU A 115 7.00 10.09 -3.48
C LEU A 115 6.78 9.31 -4.78
N ALA A 116 7.85 8.98 -5.52
CA ALA A 116 7.76 8.30 -6.82
C ALA A 116 7.01 6.96 -6.81
N GLU A 117 6.99 6.21 -5.69
CA GLU A 117 6.21 4.96 -5.61
C GLU A 117 4.70 5.22 -5.63
N PHE A 118 4.27 6.46 -5.40
CA PHE A 118 2.88 6.90 -5.54
C PHE A 118 2.56 7.38 -6.96
N GLU A 119 3.39 7.11 -7.96
CA GLU A 119 3.01 7.24 -9.39
C GLU A 119 2.26 6.00 -9.90
N THR A 120 2.40 4.86 -9.20
CA THR A 120 1.68 3.63 -9.51
C THR A 120 1.28 2.93 -8.21
N VAL A 121 -0.02 2.82 -7.92
CA VAL A 121 -0.48 2.02 -6.77
C VAL A 121 -1.05 0.72 -7.28
N THR A 122 -0.38 -0.40 -7.00
CA THR A 122 -0.78 -1.71 -7.53
C THR A 122 -1.34 -2.66 -6.46
N GLY A 123 -2.26 -3.53 -6.92
CA GLY A 123 -2.57 -4.86 -6.39
C GLY A 123 -3.21 -4.97 -4.99
N VAL A 124 -4.23 -5.82 -4.84
CA VAL A 124 -4.86 -6.10 -3.54
C VAL A 124 -4.10 -7.22 -2.80
N LEU A 125 -3.27 -6.85 -1.83
CA LEU A 125 -2.51 -7.83 -1.01
C LEU A 125 -3.37 -8.82 -0.24
N LYS A 126 -4.53 -8.37 0.25
CA LYS A 126 -5.40 -9.16 1.14
C LYS A 126 -5.84 -10.47 0.50
N ASN A 127 -6.21 -10.43 -0.78
CA ASN A 127 -6.73 -11.58 -1.51
C ASN A 127 -5.63 -12.59 -1.81
N GLU A 128 -4.47 -12.11 -2.27
CA GLU A 128 -3.32 -12.96 -2.60
C GLU A 128 -2.73 -13.63 -1.34
N MET A 129 -2.67 -12.91 -0.21
CA MET A 129 -2.24 -13.50 1.06
C MET A 129 -3.20 -14.60 1.56
N GLN A 130 -4.50 -14.46 1.33
CA GLN A 130 -5.46 -15.50 1.69
C GLN A 130 -5.24 -16.80 0.89
N LYS A 131 -4.91 -16.70 -0.40
CA LYS A 131 -4.55 -17.86 -1.23
C LYS A 131 -3.35 -18.60 -0.65
N VAL A 132 -2.28 -17.89 -0.29
CA VAL A 132 -1.09 -18.47 0.34
C VAL A 132 -1.41 -19.17 1.67
N ILE A 133 -2.24 -18.56 2.52
CA ILE A 133 -2.68 -19.18 3.78
C ILE A 133 -3.47 -20.45 3.50
N GLN A 134 -4.35 -20.44 2.50
CA GLN A 134 -5.15 -21.60 2.12
C GLN A 134 -4.27 -22.73 1.61
N TYR A 135 -3.31 -22.46 0.73
CA TYR A 135 -2.34 -23.45 0.25
C TYR A 135 -1.57 -24.10 1.40
N LYS A 136 -1.11 -23.31 2.38
CA LYS A 136 -0.45 -23.82 3.59
C LYS A 136 -1.34 -24.74 4.43
N LYS A 137 -2.65 -24.46 4.51
CA LYS A 137 -3.63 -25.29 5.24
C LYS A 137 -3.92 -26.60 4.51
N THR A 138 -4.23 -26.55 3.21
CA THR A 138 -4.49 -27.72 2.37
C THR A 138 -3.29 -28.67 2.41
N TYR A 139 -2.09 -28.12 2.29
CA TYR A 139 -0.84 -28.85 2.39
C TYR A 139 -0.68 -29.65 3.70
N LYS A 140 -0.86 -29.01 4.86
CA LYS A 140 -0.72 -29.69 6.18
C LYS A 140 -1.65 -30.90 6.33
N LYS A 141 -2.83 -30.86 5.69
CA LYS A 141 -3.79 -31.97 5.72
C LYS A 141 -3.32 -33.16 4.87
N ILE A 142 -2.68 -32.90 3.72
CA ILE A 142 -2.34 -33.94 2.75
C ILE A 142 -1.04 -34.67 3.13
N ASN A 143 -0.07 -33.96 3.71
CA ASN A 143 1.21 -34.56 4.16
C ASN A 143 1.06 -35.56 5.35
N ALA A 144 -0.16 -35.75 5.88
CA ALA A 144 -0.46 -36.80 6.84
C ALA A 144 -0.71 -38.18 6.18
N GLY A 145 -0.73 -38.25 4.84
CA GLY A 145 -0.92 -39.46 4.05
C GLY A 145 0.38 -40.10 3.55
N VAL A 146 0.38 -41.44 3.40
CA VAL A 146 1.54 -42.25 2.99
C VAL A 146 1.81 -42.14 1.49
N HIS A 147 3.06 -41.85 1.10
CA HIS A 147 3.51 -41.71 -0.29
C HIS A 147 4.59 -42.73 -0.69
N HIS A 148 4.69 -43.02 -1.99
CA HIS A 148 5.75 -43.86 -2.59
C HIS A 148 7.16 -43.26 -2.33
N PRO A 149 8.21 -44.07 -2.05
CA PRO A 149 9.50 -43.58 -1.53
C PRO A 149 10.22 -42.54 -2.42
N ASN A 150 10.24 -42.76 -3.73
CA ASN A 150 10.93 -41.84 -4.66
C ASN A 150 10.14 -40.53 -4.88
N PHE A 151 8.81 -40.62 -4.99
CA PHE A 151 7.94 -39.45 -5.07
C PHE A 151 8.04 -38.60 -3.80
N SER A 152 8.18 -39.26 -2.64
CA SER A 152 8.38 -38.63 -1.34
C SER A 152 9.66 -37.77 -1.27
N LYS A 153 10.75 -38.18 -1.94
CA LYS A 153 12.04 -37.46 -1.87
C LYS A 153 12.03 -36.14 -2.65
N ASP A 154 11.62 -36.15 -3.92
CA ASP A 154 11.61 -34.94 -4.76
C ASP A 154 10.53 -33.95 -4.30
N LEU A 155 9.39 -34.50 -3.85
CA LEU A 155 8.36 -33.75 -3.15
C LEU A 155 8.97 -33.06 -1.93
N LYS A 156 9.73 -33.77 -1.09
CA LYS A 156 10.36 -33.22 0.11
C LYS A 156 11.34 -32.09 -0.18
N ALA A 157 12.20 -32.22 -1.17
CA ALA A 157 13.10 -31.14 -1.55
C ALA A 157 12.34 -29.88 -2.00
N SER A 158 11.29 -30.05 -2.80
CA SER A 158 10.43 -28.93 -3.25
C SER A 158 9.68 -28.29 -2.07
N MET A 159 9.24 -29.10 -1.10
CA MET A 159 8.56 -28.64 0.11
C MET A 159 9.48 -27.82 1.01
N ASP A 160 10.71 -28.29 1.23
CA ASP A 160 11.68 -27.57 2.07
C ASP A 160 11.99 -26.20 1.47
N LYS A 161 12.14 -26.12 0.13
CA LYS A 161 12.30 -24.86 -0.59
C LYS A 161 11.10 -23.93 -0.38
N TYR A 162 9.87 -24.38 -0.64
CA TYR A 162 8.69 -23.53 -0.49
C TYR A 162 8.45 -23.07 0.94
N ASN A 163 8.78 -23.89 1.94
CA ASN A 163 8.69 -23.48 3.34
C ASN A 163 9.69 -22.36 3.66
N MET A 164 10.89 -22.43 3.09
CA MET A 164 11.90 -21.37 3.21
C MET A 164 11.40 -20.07 2.55
N ASP A 165 10.90 -20.16 1.31
CA ASP A 165 10.38 -19.01 0.56
C ASP A 165 9.17 -18.37 1.28
N LEU A 166 8.24 -19.19 1.78
CA LEU A 166 7.11 -18.73 2.57
C LEU A 166 7.53 -18.04 3.88
N SER A 167 8.56 -18.56 4.53
CA SER A 167 9.12 -17.94 5.75
C SER A 167 9.70 -16.56 5.43
N ALA A 168 10.45 -16.42 4.33
CA ALA A 168 10.97 -15.14 3.87
C ALA A 168 9.86 -14.14 3.49
N LEU A 169 8.85 -14.60 2.75
CA LEU A 169 7.69 -13.78 2.38
C LEU A 169 6.91 -13.31 3.61
N THR A 170 6.73 -14.19 4.60
CA THR A 170 6.05 -13.87 5.87
C THR A 170 6.79 -12.78 6.63
N LYS A 171 8.12 -12.90 6.77
CA LYS A 171 8.96 -11.86 7.40
C LYS A 171 8.85 -10.52 6.69
N THR A 172 8.87 -10.54 5.35
CA THR A 172 8.73 -9.31 4.55
C THR A 172 7.35 -8.68 4.76
N CYS A 173 6.29 -9.49 4.87
CA CYS A 173 4.95 -9.02 5.17
C CYS A 173 4.84 -8.40 6.58
N GLU A 174 5.48 -9.02 7.58
CA GLU A 174 5.53 -8.49 8.94
C GLU A 174 6.23 -7.14 9.00
N GLU A 175 7.33 -6.98 8.26
CA GLU A 175 8.01 -5.69 8.14
C GLU A 175 7.12 -4.62 7.49
N MET A 176 6.43 -4.98 6.40
CA MET A 176 5.48 -4.07 5.75
C MET A 176 4.39 -3.61 6.72
N LYS A 177 3.82 -4.53 7.52
CA LYS A 177 2.81 -4.20 8.53
C LYS A 177 3.38 -3.26 9.60
N ARG A 178 4.59 -3.53 10.08
CA ARG A 178 5.26 -2.71 11.09
C ARG A 178 5.48 -1.29 10.59
N LEU A 179 6.02 -1.13 9.38
CA LEU A 179 6.22 0.19 8.76
C LEU A 179 4.89 0.90 8.52
N TYR A 180 3.87 0.20 8.08
CA TYR A 180 2.55 0.78 7.86
C TYR A 180 1.92 1.27 9.17
N SER A 181 2.05 0.52 10.27
CA SER A 181 1.59 0.99 11.59
C SER A 181 2.29 2.28 12.03
N VAL A 182 3.59 2.45 11.72
CA VAL A 182 4.30 3.72 11.97
C VAL A 182 3.70 4.86 11.16
N ILE A 183 3.36 4.63 9.89
CA ILE A 183 2.69 5.62 9.04
C ILE A 183 1.34 6.03 9.62
N LEU A 184 0.50 5.07 10.03
CA LEU A 184 -0.81 5.36 10.61
C LEU A 184 -0.69 6.25 11.84
N VAL A 185 0.25 5.94 12.75
CA VAL A 185 0.50 6.77 13.94
C VAL A 185 1.02 8.16 13.55
N LYS A 186 1.98 8.24 12.62
CA LYS A 186 2.60 9.51 12.19
C LYS A 186 1.58 10.51 11.64
N PHE A 187 0.60 10.03 10.87
CA PHE A 187 -0.42 10.88 10.26
C PHE A 187 -1.76 10.89 11.02
N GLY A 188 -1.84 10.24 12.18
CA GLY A 188 -3.05 10.22 13.02
C GLY A 188 -4.23 9.46 12.40
N GLU A 189 -3.96 8.45 11.58
CA GLU A 189 -4.97 7.63 10.91
C GLU A 189 -5.40 6.41 11.77
N PRO A 190 -6.62 5.88 11.58
CA PRO A 190 -7.10 4.71 12.33
C PRO A 190 -6.18 3.49 12.19
N ALA A 191 -6.00 2.72 13.25
CA ALA A 191 -5.10 1.55 13.27
C ALA A 191 -5.52 0.42 12.32
N ASP A 192 -6.81 0.36 11.97
CA ASP A 192 -7.43 -0.60 11.05
C ASP A 192 -7.59 -0.06 9.63
N GLN A 193 -7.07 1.14 9.35
CA GLN A 193 -7.15 1.76 8.03
C GLN A 193 -6.50 0.87 6.97
N ASP A 194 -7.17 0.73 5.82
CA ASP A 194 -6.68 -0.10 4.73
C ASP A 194 -5.55 0.59 3.94
N SER A 195 -4.45 -0.14 3.73
CA SER A 195 -3.28 0.38 3.02
C SER A 195 -3.55 0.78 1.57
N GLN A 196 -4.46 0.10 0.86
CA GLN A 196 -4.83 0.50 -0.50
C GLN A 196 -5.63 1.79 -0.48
N ALA A 197 -6.56 1.93 0.46
CA ALA A 197 -7.32 3.16 0.64
C ALA A 197 -6.39 4.35 0.94
N LEU A 198 -5.53 4.24 1.96
CA LEU A 198 -4.61 5.32 2.34
C LEU A 198 -3.66 5.70 1.21
N PHE A 199 -3.02 4.71 0.58
CA PHE A 199 -2.08 4.99 -0.49
C PHE A 199 -2.75 5.54 -1.75
N GLY A 200 -3.98 5.12 -2.05
CA GLY A 200 -4.80 5.69 -3.11
C GLY A 200 -5.11 7.17 -2.88
N LEU A 201 -5.38 7.58 -1.64
CA LEU A 201 -5.58 9.00 -1.29
C LEU A 201 -4.33 9.84 -1.60
N ILE A 202 -3.16 9.34 -1.22
CA ILE A 202 -1.89 10.05 -1.43
C ILE A 202 -1.52 10.06 -2.91
N PHE A 203 -1.72 8.95 -3.63
CA PHE A 203 -1.55 8.87 -5.08
C PHE A 203 -2.36 9.95 -5.80
N ASN A 204 -3.66 10.05 -5.49
CA ASN A 204 -4.53 11.04 -6.12
C ASN A 204 -4.06 12.46 -5.81
N PHE A 205 -3.73 12.75 -4.55
CA PHE A 205 -3.22 14.06 -4.16
C PHE A 205 -1.92 14.43 -4.90
N VAL A 206 -0.97 13.50 -5.00
CA VAL A 206 0.29 13.72 -5.72
C VAL A 206 0.03 13.99 -7.20
N HIS A 207 -0.91 13.26 -7.82
CA HIS A 207 -1.29 13.47 -9.21
C HIS A 207 -1.93 14.84 -9.44
N GLU A 208 -2.98 15.16 -8.67
CA GLU A 208 -3.70 16.43 -8.76
C GLU A 208 -2.75 17.62 -8.49
N PHE A 209 -1.82 17.49 -7.53
CA PHE A 209 -0.82 18.52 -7.25
C PHE A 209 0.09 18.76 -8.46
N LYS A 210 0.58 17.70 -9.12
CA LYS A 210 1.42 17.83 -10.32
C LYS A 210 0.69 18.54 -11.45
N GLU A 211 -0.58 18.22 -11.68
CA GLU A 211 -1.39 18.85 -12.71
C GLU A 211 -1.53 20.35 -12.45
N VAL A 212 -1.95 20.75 -11.25
CA VAL A 212 -2.12 22.16 -10.89
C VAL A 212 -0.79 22.93 -10.88
N HIS A 213 0.30 22.29 -10.44
CA HIS A 213 1.63 22.90 -10.50
C HIS A 213 2.09 23.15 -11.93
N ALA A 214 1.79 22.25 -12.87
CA ALA A 214 2.11 22.44 -14.28
C ALA A 214 1.29 23.56 -14.95
N GLU A 215 0.06 23.81 -14.49
CA GLU A 215 -0.77 24.94 -14.95
C GLU A 215 -0.26 26.31 -14.45
N SER A 216 0.54 26.31 -13.39
CA SER A 216 1.03 27.53 -12.71
C SER A 216 2.41 27.99 -13.21
N LEU A 217 3.03 27.25 -14.15
CA LEU A 217 4.31 27.54 -14.80
C LEU A 217 4.11 28.21 -16.17
#